data_AF-A0A930B2J8-F1
#
_entry.id   AF-A0A930B2J8-F1
#
_cell.length_a   1.000
_cell.length_b   1.000
_cell.length_c   1.000
_cell.angle_alpha   90.00
_cell.angle_beta   90.00
_cell.angle_gamma   90.00
#
_symmetry.space_group_name_H-M   'P 1'
#
loop_
_entity.id
_entity.type
_entity.pdbx_description
1 polymer ?
#
loop_
_entity_poly.entity_id
_entity_poly.type
_entity_poly.pdbx_seq_one_letter_code
_entity_poly.pdbx_strand_id
1 'polypeptide(L)'
;MAFWEKYLLFLWKSTNQHGVHSPFVYRLVTQCFYNTQKIPCKHYPKGISKRKGQFLLRLIAYLKPKSLKIYTDIADFPSLFPIDNTEDTSKEKDLLLLYQCKEFPCAKELLSQMHNDSLLVMVAPHQRENEIFYKQLLKNKAFSVVIDTFSFALFFIRKEQEREVFFIRNK
;
A
#
# COMPACT_ATOMS: atom_id res chain seq x y z
N MET A 1 -21.76 2.10 -8.92
CA MET A 1 -20.90 3.25 -9.23
C MET A 1 -19.83 2.81 -10.21
N ALA A 2 -19.79 3.43 -11.38
CA ALA A 2 -18.78 3.16 -12.41
C ALA A 2 -17.38 3.53 -11.90
N PHE A 3 -16.34 2.99 -12.54
CA PHE A 3 -14.95 3.25 -12.12
C PHE A 3 -14.57 4.74 -12.23
N TRP A 4 -15.05 5.43 -13.26
CA TRP A 4 -14.82 6.87 -13.45
C TRP A 4 -15.53 7.73 -12.39
N GLU A 5 -16.75 7.36 -11.99
CA GLU A 5 -17.49 8.03 -10.91
C GLU A 5 -16.74 7.94 -9.58
N LYS A 6 -16.21 6.75 -9.26
CA LYS A 6 -15.35 6.56 -8.08
C LYS A 6 -14.12 7.45 -8.13
N TYR A 7 -13.50 7.57 -9.31
CA TYR A 7 -12.34 8.43 -9.49
C TYR A 7 -12.67 9.90 -9.30
N LEU A 8 -13.80 10.39 -9.82
CA LEU A 8 -14.25 11.76 -9.60
C LEU A 8 -14.53 12.05 -8.12
N LEU A 9 -15.19 11.13 -7.42
CA LEU A 9 -15.40 11.25 -5.97
C LEU A 9 -14.08 11.27 -5.20
N PHE A 10 -13.13 10.42 -5.60
CA PHE A 10 -11.79 10.45 -5.04
C PHE A 10 -11.14 11.81 -5.25
N LEU A 11 -11.17 12.36 -6.47
CA LEU A 11 -10.58 13.67 -6.78
C LEU A 11 -11.19 14.78 -5.93
N TRP A 12 -12.50 14.76 -5.73
CA TRP A 12 -13.20 15.74 -4.91
C TRP A 12 -12.82 15.64 -3.42
N LYS A 13 -12.58 14.42 -2.92
CA LYS A 13 -12.21 14.17 -1.52
C LYS A 13 -10.71 14.33 -1.24
N SER A 14 -9.87 14.11 -2.25
CA SER A 14 -8.43 14.00 -2.09
C SER A 14 -7.76 15.34 -1.85
N THR A 15 -6.75 15.35 -0.97
CA THR A 15 -5.88 16.50 -0.70
C THR A 15 -4.45 16.24 -1.20
N ASN A 16 -3.62 17.28 -1.17
CA ASN A 16 -2.18 17.17 -1.41
C ASN A 16 -1.44 17.31 -0.05
N GLN A 17 -0.11 17.34 -0.06
CA GLN A 17 0.73 17.52 1.15
C GLN A 17 0.27 18.65 2.10
N HIS A 18 -0.33 19.73 1.57
CA HIS A 18 -0.75 20.89 2.37
C HIS A 18 -2.03 20.65 3.19
N GLY A 19 -2.82 19.63 2.84
CA GLY A 19 -4.00 19.20 3.61
C GLY A 19 -3.72 18.01 4.52
N VAL A 20 -2.45 17.68 4.74
CA VAL A 20 -2.03 16.57 5.61
C VAL A 20 -1.58 17.15 6.95
N HIS A 21 -2.27 16.79 8.03
CA HIS A 21 -1.98 17.27 9.39
C HIS A 21 -1.12 16.29 10.21
N SER A 22 -0.82 15.10 9.68
CA SER A 22 0.08 14.13 10.32
C SER A 22 1.52 14.33 9.84
N PRO A 23 2.50 14.62 10.74
CA PRO A 23 3.91 14.75 10.37
C PRO A 23 4.50 13.48 9.73
N PHE A 24 3.98 12.31 10.11
CA PHE A 24 4.35 11.03 9.50
C PHE A 24 3.89 10.96 8.04
N VAL A 25 2.60 11.22 7.79
CA VAL A 25 2.03 11.17 6.44
C VAL A 25 2.63 12.26 5.56
N TYR A 26 2.86 13.46 6.10
CA TYR A 26 3.50 14.56 5.37
C TYR A 26 4.89 14.15 4.85
N ARG A 27 5.73 13.55 5.70
CA ARG A 27 7.06 13.04 5.30
C ARG A 27 6.96 11.94 4.24
N LEU A 28 6.06 10.98 4.42
CA LEU A 28 5.84 9.92 3.42
C LEU A 28 5.43 10.49 2.06
N VAL A 29 4.50 11.44 2.02
CA VAL A 29 4.05 12.07 0.77
C VAL A 29 5.19 12.83 0.10
N THR A 30 5.87 13.70 0.85
CA THR A 30 6.91 14.58 0.30
C THR A 30 8.15 13.81 -0.13
N GLN A 31 8.58 12.81 0.63
CA GLN A 31 9.85 12.10 0.41
C GLN A 31 9.69 10.81 -0.42
N CYS A 32 8.50 10.21 -0.47
CA CYS A 32 8.26 8.99 -1.23
C CYS A 32 7.27 9.20 -2.40
N PHE A 33 6.09 9.76 -2.15
CA PHE A 33 5.05 9.82 -3.20
C PHE A 33 5.42 10.80 -4.31
N TYR A 34 5.94 11.98 -3.93
CA TYR A 34 6.37 13.02 -4.87
C TYR A 34 7.79 12.82 -5.39
N ASN A 35 8.50 11.81 -4.90
CA ASN A 35 9.80 11.46 -5.42
C ASN A 35 9.67 10.92 -6.85
N THR A 36 10.39 11.54 -7.78
CA THR A 36 10.40 11.18 -9.21
C THR A 36 11.62 10.35 -9.61
N GLN A 37 12.54 10.10 -8.69
CA GLN A 37 13.71 9.25 -8.93
C GLN A 37 13.24 7.86 -9.35
N LYS A 38 13.91 7.33 -10.38
CA LYS A 38 13.64 6.00 -10.90
C LYS A 38 14.62 5.02 -10.28
N ILE A 39 14.10 3.95 -9.70
CA ILE A 39 14.92 2.84 -9.23
C ILE A 39 15.14 1.89 -10.40
N PRO A 40 16.40 1.56 -10.76
CA PRO A 40 16.68 0.61 -11.83
C PRO A 40 15.97 -0.72 -11.58
N CYS A 41 15.25 -1.19 -12.59
CA CYS A 41 14.56 -2.47 -12.57
C CYS A 41 14.67 -3.11 -13.95
N LYS A 42 15.18 -4.35 -14.00
CA LYS A 42 15.44 -5.07 -15.25
C LYS A 42 14.15 -5.56 -15.91
N HIS A 43 13.18 -5.98 -15.10
CA HIS A 43 11.95 -6.60 -15.57
C HIS A 43 10.76 -6.13 -14.73
N TYR A 44 9.69 -5.68 -15.40
CA TYR A 44 8.42 -5.38 -14.75
C TYR A 44 7.49 -6.58 -14.90
N PRO A 45 6.90 -7.08 -13.80
CA PRO A 45 5.96 -8.19 -13.86
C PRO A 45 4.76 -7.90 -14.77
N LYS A 46 4.13 -8.95 -15.28
CA LYS A 46 2.92 -8.83 -16.08
C LYS A 46 1.79 -8.18 -15.27
N GLY A 47 1.06 -7.27 -15.92
CA GLY A 47 -0.11 -6.60 -15.34
C GLY A 47 0.18 -5.32 -14.54
N ILE A 48 1.42 -5.09 -14.08
CA ILE A 48 1.77 -3.84 -13.38
C ILE A 48 2.41 -2.83 -14.34
N SER A 49 1.84 -1.62 -14.40
CA SER A 49 2.43 -0.53 -15.16
C SER A 49 3.78 -0.10 -14.59
N LYS A 50 4.71 0.37 -15.43
CA LYS A 50 6.01 0.91 -15.01
C LYS A 50 5.89 1.98 -13.92
N ARG A 51 4.89 2.87 -14.01
CA ARG A 51 4.64 3.92 -13.01
C ARG A 51 4.29 3.34 -11.63
N LYS A 52 3.37 2.37 -11.58
CA LYS A 52 2.99 1.68 -10.34
C LYS A 52 4.14 0.86 -9.75
N GLY A 53 4.89 0.14 -10.59
CA GLY A 53 6.07 -0.61 -10.14
C GLY A 53 7.15 0.30 -9.56
N GLN A 54 7.44 1.43 -10.21
CA GLN A 54 8.38 2.44 -9.67
C GLN A 54 7.94 3.02 -8.33
N PHE A 55 6.63 3.26 -8.16
CA PHE A 55 6.12 3.69 -6.86
C PHE A 55 6.37 2.64 -5.77
N LEU A 56 6.06 1.37 -6.03
CA LEU A 56 6.30 0.28 -5.06
C LEU A 56 7.80 0.13 -4.72
N LEU A 57 8.68 0.23 -5.71
CA LEU A 57 10.13 0.22 -5.50
C LEU A 57 10.57 1.38 -4.60
N ARG A 58 10.07 2.60 -4.85
CA ARG A 58 10.38 3.78 -4.02
C ARG A 58 9.85 3.62 -2.61
N LEU A 59 8.66 3.04 -2.46
CA LEU A 59 8.05 2.78 -1.17
C LEU A 59 8.93 1.83 -0.33
N ILE A 60 9.42 0.75 -0.92
CA ILE A 60 10.34 -0.17 -0.24
C ILE A 60 11.68 0.50 0.04
N ALA A 61 12.25 1.26 -0.90
CA ALA A 61 13.50 1.97 -0.67
C ALA A 61 13.41 3.03 0.45
N TYR A 62 12.25 3.67 0.58
CA TYR A 62 11.97 4.65 1.62
C TYR A 62 11.77 3.98 2.99
N LEU A 63 10.94 2.94 3.06
CA LEU A 63 10.60 2.26 4.32
C LEU A 63 11.69 1.32 4.82
N LYS A 64 12.50 0.75 3.91
CA LYS A 64 13.52 -0.27 4.18
C LYS A 64 12.99 -1.41 5.08
N PRO A 65 11.87 -2.07 4.70
CA PRO A 65 11.32 -3.15 5.50
C PRO A 65 12.32 -4.30 5.58
N LYS A 66 12.48 -4.90 6.77
CA LYS A 66 13.31 -6.09 6.98
C LYS A 66 12.61 -7.35 6.48
N SER A 67 11.28 -7.37 6.57
CA SER A 67 10.45 -8.49 6.16
C SER A 67 9.32 -8.06 5.23
N LEU A 68 9.18 -8.78 4.11
CA LEU A 68 8.13 -8.58 3.11
C LEU A 68 7.37 -9.88 2.89
N LYS A 69 6.04 -9.83 2.98
CA LYS A 69 5.15 -10.91 2.53
C LYS A 69 4.29 -10.42 1.37
N ILE A 70 4.31 -11.16 0.27
CA ILE A 70 3.53 -10.84 -0.93
C ILE A 70 2.41 -11.87 -1.08
N TYR A 71 1.19 -11.37 -1.24
CA TYR A 71 -0.01 -12.11 -1.58
C TYR A 71 -0.40 -11.75 -3.01
N THR A 72 -0.27 -12.72 -3.93
CA THR A 72 -0.55 -12.52 -5.35
C THR A 72 -0.72 -13.85 -6.06
N ASP A 73 -1.61 -13.90 -7.05
CA ASP A 73 -1.68 -15.01 -8.01
C ASP A 73 -0.72 -14.84 -9.20
N ILE A 74 0.04 -13.73 -9.24
CA ILE A 74 0.93 -13.38 -10.34
C ILE A 74 2.35 -13.88 -10.02
N ALA A 75 2.74 -14.98 -10.66
CA ALA A 75 3.97 -15.70 -10.37
C ALA A 75 5.26 -14.87 -10.51
N ASP A 76 5.31 -13.95 -11.48
CA ASP A 76 6.46 -13.09 -11.72
C ASP A 76 6.46 -11.82 -10.85
N PHE A 77 5.39 -11.51 -10.11
CA PHE A 77 5.30 -10.28 -9.34
C PHE A 77 6.37 -10.11 -8.25
N PRO A 78 6.75 -11.15 -7.47
CA PRO A 78 7.83 -11.04 -6.49
C PRO A 78 9.16 -10.61 -7.10
N SER A 79 9.43 -10.89 -8.38
CA SER A 79 10.66 -10.49 -9.07
C SER A 79 10.86 -8.98 -9.19
N LEU A 80 9.81 -8.19 -8.95
CA LEU A 80 9.89 -6.73 -8.92
C LEU A 80 10.81 -6.23 -7.80
N PHE A 81 10.92 -6.96 -6.70
CA PHE A 81 11.60 -6.48 -5.50
C PHE A 81 13.00 -7.08 -5.37
N PRO A 82 14.02 -6.25 -5.12
CA PRO A 82 15.39 -6.71 -4.92
C PRO A 82 15.62 -7.31 -3.52
N ILE A 83 14.56 -7.74 -2.84
CA ILE A 83 14.66 -8.32 -1.51
C ILE A 83 15.00 -9.79 -1.74
N ASP A 84 16.22 -10.18 -1.36
CA ASP A 84 16.57 -11.59 -1.24
C ASP A 84 15.49 -12.25 -0.37
N ASN A 85 14.99 -13.40 -0.81
CA ASN A 85 14.14 -14.25 0.00
C ASN A 85 14.97 -14.78 1.18
N THR A 86 15.48 -13.92 2.06
CA THR A 86 15.91 -14.35 3.37
C THR A 86 14.66 -14.92 4.00
N GLU A 87 14.72 -16.22 4.26
CA GLU A 87 13.79 -16.98 5.06
C GLU A 87 13.63 -16.29 6.40
N ASP A 88 12.81 -15.24 6.44
CA ASP A 88 12.67 -14.46 7.64
C ASP A 88 11.74 -15.25 8.56
N THR A 89 12.39 -15.99 9.45
CA THR A 89 11.82 -16.76 10.57
C THR A 89 10.93 -15.93 11.50
N SER A 90 10.96 -14.59 11.38
CA SER A 90 10.03 -13.73 12.12
C SER A 90 8.58 -14.02 11.74
N LYS A 91 7.78 -14.31 12.76
CA LYS A 91 6.31 -14.46 12.64
C LYS A 91 5.64 -13.16 12.19
N GLU A 92 6.21 -12.02 12.55
CA GLU A 92 5.70 -10.69 12.22
C GLU A 92 6.45 -10.08 11.02
N LYS A 93 5.72 -9.32 10.21
CA LYS A 93 6.16 -8.78 8.92
C LYS A 93 6.07 -7.26 8.89
N ASP A 94 7.11 -6.58 8.42
CA ASP A 94 7.14 -5.12 8.29
C ASP A 94 6.26 -4.64 7.14
N LEU A 95 6.22 -5.39 6.03
CA LEU A 95 5.40 -5.05 4.88
C LEU A 95 4.64 -6.27 4.36
N LEU A 96 3.33 -6.10 4.21
CA LEU A 96 2.45 -7.04 3.51
C LEU A 96 1.96 -6.37 2.22
N LEU A 97 1.98 -7.07 1.09
CA LEU A 97 1.56 -6.54 -0.20
C LEU A 97 0.52 -7.45 -0.84
N LEU A 98 -0.66 -6.89 -1.16
CA LEU A 98 -1.76 -7.55 -1.87
C LEU A 98 -1.82 -7.04 -3.31
N TYR A 99 -1.65 -7.94 -4.27
CA TYR A 99 -1.78 -7.62 -5.69
C TYR A 99 -2.43 -8.76 -6.47
N GLN A 100 -3.56 -8.48 -7.12
CA GLN A 100 -4.29 -9.44 -7.96
C GLN A 100 -4.48 -10.81 -7.28
N CYS A 101 -5.07 -10.79 -6.09
CA CYS A 101 -5.47 -12.00 -5.37
C CYS A 101 -6.86 -12.44 -5.84
N LYS A 102 -7.02 -13.71 -6.21
CA LYS A 102 -8.34 -14.33 -6.42
C LYS A 102 -9.07 -14.52 -5.10
N GLU A 103 -8.32 -14.90 -4.07
CA GLU A 103 -8.81 -15.08 -2.71
C GLU A 103 -7.94 -14.24 -1.77
N PHE A 104 -8.59 -13.38 -1.00
CA PHE A 104 -7.90 -12.55 -0.01
C PHE A 104 -7.76 -13.31 1.31
N PRO A 105 -6.59 -13.22 1.99
CA PRO A 105 -6.49 -13.64 3.37
C PRO A 105 -7.47 -12.84 4.22
N CYS A 106 -8.03 -13.45 5.26
CA CYS A 106 -8.94 -12.73 6.13
C CYS A 106 -8.21 -11.62 6.91
N ALA A 107 -8.93 -10.57 7.33
CA ALA A 107 -8.30 -9.46 8.04
C ALA A 107 -7.58 -9.89 9.34
N LYS A 108 -8.09 -10.93 10.03
CA LYS A 108 -7.47 -11.48 11.24
C LYS A 108 -6.11 -12.13 10.94
N GLU A 109 -6.00 -12.84 9.82
CA GLU A 109 -4.76 -13.49 9.37
C GLU A 109 -3.70 -12.44 9.04
N LEU A 110 -4.08 -11.39 8.29
CA LEU A 110 -3.19 -10.26 7.99
C LEU A 110 -2.69 -9.60 9.29
N LEU A 111 -3.61 -9.25 10.19
CA LEU A 111 -3.26 -8.59 11.46
C LEU A 111 -2.40 -9.46 12.37
N SER A 112 -2.57 -10.79 12.35
CA SER A 112 -1.74 -11.71 13.16
C SER A 112 -0.27 -11.74 12.75
N GLN A 113 0.05 -11.24 11.54
CA GLN A 113 1.41 -11.11 11.01
C GLN A 113 1.92 -9.68 11.10
N MET A 114 1.15 -8.73 11.64
CA MET A 114 1.51 -7.32 11.66
C MET A 114 1.79 -6.85 13.08
N HIS A 115 2.77 -5.96 13.21
CA HIS A 115 3.17 -5.30 14.44
C HIS A 115 2.91 -3.79 14.36
N ASN A 116 3.36 -3.06 15.38
CA ASN A 116 3.04 -1.64 15.58
C ASN A 116 3.51 -0.69 14.47
N ASP A 117 4.44 -1.08 13.60
CA ASP A 117 4.92 -0.25 12.50
C ASP A 117 4.73 -0.93 11.13
N SER A 118 3.96 -2.01 11.10
CA SER A 118 3.70 -2.74 9.87
C SER A 118 2.83 -1.95 8.90
N LEU A 119 3.14 -2.12 7.62
CA LEU A 119 2.38 -1.58 6.50
C LEU A 119 1.75 -2.72 5.67
N LEU A 120 0.45 -2.63 5.45
CA LEU A 120 -0.24 -3.39 4.43
C LEU A 120 -0.49 -2.49 3.20
N VAL A 121 0.00 -2.90 2.04
CA VAL A 121 -0.22 -2.22 0.75
C VAL A 121 -1.19 -3.05 -0.09
N MET A 122 -2.33 -2.46 -0.44
CA MET A 122 -3.24 -3.01 -1.44
C MET A 122 -3.11 -2.24 -2.75
N VAL A 123 -2.83 -2.95 -3.83
CA VAL A 123 -2.77 -2.38 -5.18
C VAL A 123 -4.17 -2.38 -5.80
N ALA A 124 -4.55 -1.24 -6.39
CA ALA A 124 -5.83 -1.03 -7.06
C ALA A 124 -7.08 -1.32 -6.19
N PRO A 125 -7.20 -0.67 -5.01
CA PRO A 125 -8.29 -0.94 -4.05
C PRO A 125 -9.70 -0.70 -4.59
N HIS A 126 -9.87 0.16 -5.59
CA HIS A 126 -11.18 0.52 -6.16
C HIS A 126 -11.62 -0.34 -7.36
N GLN A 127 -10.79 -1.31 -7.77
CA GLN A 127 -11.20 -2.35 -8.73
C GLN A 127 -12.31 -3.22 -8.13
N ARG A 128 -13.19 -3.76 -8.98
CA ARG A 128 -14.42 -4.44 -8.56
C ARG A 128 -14.12 -5.63 -7.65
N GLU A 129 -13.05 -6.35 -7.96
CA GLU A 129 -12.58 -7.55 -7.27
C GLU A 129 -12.03 -7.22 -5.88
N ASN A 130 -11.43 -6.03 -5.71
CA ASN A 130 -10.75 -5.62 -4.48
C ASN A 130 -11.65 -4.79 -3.55
N GLU A 131 -12.67 -4.13 -4.09
CA GLU A 131 -13.43 -3.08 -3.40
C GLU A 131 -14.12 -3.56 -2.12
N ILE A 132 -14.66 -4.79 -2.12
CA ILE A 132 -15.32 -5.35 -0.94
C ILE A 132 -14.30 -5.53 0.19
N PHE A 133 -13.15 -6.14 -0.11
CA PHE A 133 -12.10 -6.39 0.86
C PHE A 133 -11.44 -5.08 1.33
N TYR A 134 -11.20 -4.13 0.41
CA TYR A 134 -10.76 -2.78 0.73
C TYR A 134 -11.68 -2.10 1.76
N LYS A 135 -13.00 -2.14 1.54
CA LYS A 135 -13.98 -1.56 2.49
C LYS A 135 -14.01 -2.27 3.83
N GLN A 136 -13.78 -3.58 3.85
CA GLN A 136 -13.65 -4.34 5.10
C GLN A 136 -12.41 -3.90 5.89
N LEU A 137 -11.25 -3.79 5.25
CA LEU A 137 -10.02 -3.30 5.87
C LEU A 137 -10.18 -1.85 6.35
N LEU A 138 -10.80 -0.98 5.55
CA LEU A 138 -11.02 0.42 5.90
C LEU A 138 -11.86 0.59 7.19
N LYS A 139 -12.82 -0.31 7.43
CA LYS A 139 -13.64 -0.30 8.65
C LYS A 139 -12.92 -0.88 9.87
N ASN A 140 -11.82 -1.59 9.68
CA ASN A 140 -11.09 -2.21 10.77
C ASN A 140 -10.29 -1.15 11.56
N LYS A 141 -10.55 -1.05 12.87
CA LYS A 141 -9.93 -0.06 13.75
C LYS A 141 -8.47 -0.37 14.13
N ALA A 142 -7.97 -1.56 13.80
CA ALA A 142 -6.56 -1.91 14.01
C ALA A 142 -5.61 -1.06 13.16
N PHE A 143 -6.06 -0.58 12.00
CA PHE A 143 -5.31 0.35 11.17
C PHE A 143 -5.56 1.77 11.64
N SER A 144 -4.53 2.40 12.22
CA SER A 144 -4.62 3.78 12.70
C SER A 144 -4.37 4.78 11.59
N VAL A 145 -3.51 4.50 10.61
CA VAL A 145 -3.34 5.40 9.45
C VAL A 145 -3.66 4.66 8.17
N VAL A 146 -4.67 5.15 7.45
CA VAL A 146 -5.00 4.64 6.12
C VAL A 146 -4.78 5.74 5.10
N ILE A 147 -4.03 5.47 4.04
CA ILE A 147 -3.77 6.40 2.95
C ILE A 147 -4.29 5.78 1.65
N ASP A 148 -5.31 6.40 1.07
CA ASP A 148 -5.87 6.05 -0.23
C ASP A 148 -5.35 7.02 -1.30
N THR A 149 -4.67 6.49 -2.31
CA THR A 149 -4.16 7.25 -3.47
C THR A 149 -4.90 6.90 -4.76
N PHE A 150 -6.07 6.27 -4.65
CA PHE A 150 -6.85 5.61 -5.69
C PHE A 150 -6.18 4.40 -6.33
N SER A 151 -4.89 4.51 -6.70
CA SER A 151 -4.11 3.41 -7.26
C SER A 151 -3.59 2.44 -6.19
N PHE A 152 -3.42 2.91 -4.96
CA PHE A 152 -2.97 2.12 -3.82
C PHE A 152 -3.73 2.54 -2.56
N ALA A 153 -3.98 1.58 -1.68
CA ALA A 153 -4.35 1.84 -0.30
C ALA A 153 -3.25 1.32 0.62
N LEU A 154 -2.74 2.17 1.50
CA LEU A 154 -1.71 1.86 2.48
C LEU A 154 -2.36 1.87 3.86
N PHE A 155 -2.26 0.76 4.58
CA PHE A 155 -2.84 0.58 5.90
C PHE A 155 -1.70 0.36 6.91
N PHE A 156 -1.45 1.35 7.75
CA PHE A 156 -0.46 1.27 8.81
C PHE A 156 -1.15 0.93 10.14
N ILE A 157 -0.50 0.05 10.89
CA ILE A 157 -0.67 0.00 12.35
C ILE A 157 0.34 0.98 12.92
N ARG A 158 -0.09 1.86 13.84
CA ARG A 158 0.72 2.81 14.62
C ARG A 158 -0.05 3.18 15.88
N LYS A 159 0.34 2.70 17.06
CA LYS A 159 -0.40 2.96 18.32
C LYS A 159 -0.19 4.37 18.86
N GLU A 160 0.81 5.11 18.37
CA GLU A 160 1.17 6.44 18.86
C GLU A 160 0.27 7.57 18.32
N GLN A 161 -0.63 7.27 17.38
CA GLN A 161 -1.52 8.29 16.80
C GLN A 161 -2.96 7.79 16.69
N GLU A 162 -3.89 8.74 16.72
CA GLU A 162 -5.31 8.46 16.53
C GLU A 162 -5.60 7.94 15.13
N ARG A 163 -6.77 7.32 14.98
CA ARG A 163 -7.16 6.74 13.70
C ARG A 163 -7.53 7.84 12.70
N GLU A 164 -6.78 7.93 11.61
CA GLU A 164 -7.00 8.87 10.52
C GLU A 164 -6.98 8.19 9.15
N VAL A 165 -7.82 8.69 8.23
CA VAL A 165 -7.90 8.22 6.84
C VAL A 165 -7.63 9.40 5.91
N PHE A 166 -6.56 9.31 5.14
CA PHE A 166 -6.12 10.31 4.18
C PHE A 166 -6.44 9.87 2.77
N PHE A 167 -7.03 10.77 1.98
CA PHE A 167 -7.18 10.59 0.54
C PHE A 167 -6.16 11.52 -0.11
N ILE A 168 -5.11 10.98 -0.72
CA ILE A 168 -3.96 11.76 -1.17
C ILE A 168 -3.83 11.67 -2.68
N ARG A 169 -3.88 12.82 -3.34
CA ARG A 169 -3.63 12.93 -4.77
C ARG A 169 -2.13 13.07 -5.03
N ASN A 170 -1.61 12.18 -5.86
CA ASN A 170 -0.26 12.32 -6.40
C ASN A 170 -0.25 13.44 -7.44
N LYS A 171 0.76 14.31 -7.39
CA LYS A 171 0.99 15.37 -8.38
C LYS A 171 1.36 14.79 -9.74
#